data_AF-A0A348ZWQ2-F1
#
_entry.id   AF-A0A348ZWQ2-F1
#
_cell.length_a   1.000
_cell.length_b   1.000
_cell.length_c   1.000
_cell.angle_alpha   90.00
_cell.angle_beta   90.00
_cell.angle_gamma   90.00
#
_symmetry.space_group_name_H-M   'P 1'
#
loop_
_entity.id
_entity.type
_entity.pdbx_description
1 polymer ?
#
loop_
_entity_poly.entity_id
_entity_poly.type
_entity_poly.pdbx_seq_one_letter_code
_entity_poly.pdbx_strand_id
1 'polypeptide(L)'
;MPRDFLKDTVRQTTDFTKTDQNRGVPPPPIQKPVPKNAKIIELPGPETLKGAGKHTLIKAIANRKSRRIFPGGSISLEELSFLLWATQGVRKKESEARVYRTVPSAGCRHA
;
A
#
# COMPACT_ATOMS: atom_id res chain seq x y z
N MET A 1 -20.96 17.89 -17.02
CA MET A 1 -21.23 18.60 -15.74
C MET A 1 -20.04 18.38 -14.80
N PRO A 2 -19.67 19.29 -13.90
CA PRO A 2 -18.39 19.23 -13.18
C PRO A 2 -18.18 18.05 -12.22
N ARG A 3 -19.19 17.20 -11.97
CA ARG A 3 -19.14 16.11 -10.97
C ARG A 3 -19.26 14.70 -11.54
N ASP A 4 -19.31 14.54 -12.86
CA ASP A 4 -19.54 13.24 -13.49
C ASP A 4 -18.40 12.24 -13.16
N PHE A 5 -17.17 12.73 -12.95
CA PHE A 5 -16.02 11.92 -12.53
C PHE A 5 -16.14 11.27 -11.14
N LEU A 6 -17.06 11.74 -10.30
CA LEU A 6 -17.33 11.15 -8.99
C LEU A 6 -18.32 9.97 -9.06
N LYS A 7 -18.84 9.65 -10.25
CA LYS A 7 -19.81 8.55 -10.47
C LYS A 7 -19.15 7.38 -11.18
N ASP A 8 -19.62 6.17 -10.90
CA ASP A 8 -19.18 4.94 -11.60
C ASP A 8 -19.55 4.97 -13.11
N THR A 9 -20.46 5.83 -13.53
CA THR A 9 -20.90 5.93 -14.94
C THR A 9 -19.79 6.36 -15.91
N VAL A 10 -18.68 6.93 -15.42
CA VAL A 10 -17.52 7.29 -16.27
C VAL A 10 -16.95 6.08 -17.00
N ARG A 11 -17.05 4.87 -16.42
CA ARG A 11 -16.57 3.65 -17.10
C ARG A 11 -17.38 3.31 -18.36
N GLN A 12 -18.60 3.83 -18.51
CA GLN A 12 -19.43 3.57 -19.69
C GLN A 12 -19.01 4.42 -20.90
N THR A 13 -18.36 5.56 -20.65
CA THR A 13 -17.90 6.49 -21.70
C THR A 13 -16.40 6.47 -21.89
N THR A 14 -15.65 5.82 -20.99
CA THR A 14 -14.20 5.65 -21.11
C THR A 14 -13.87 4.61 -22.18
N ASP A 15 -13.13 5.03 -23.21
CA ASP A 15 -12.52 4.13 -24.19
C ASP A 15 -11.30 3.43 -23.59
N PHE A 16 -11.52 2.27 -22.97
CA PHE A 16 -10.45 1.51 -22.32
C PHE A 16 -9.39 0.98 -23.30
N THR A 17 -9.69 0.86 -24.60
CA THR A 17 -8.73 0.34 -25.59
C THR A 17 -7.49 1.23 -25.70
N LYS A 18 -7.61 2.51 -25.37
CA LYS A 18 -6.53 3.51 -25.41
C LYS A 18 -5.63 3.51 -24.18
N THR A 19 -5.96 2.74 -23.14
CA THR A 19 -5.11 2.66 -21.95
C THR A 19 -3.75 2.06 -22.28
N ASP A 20 -2.69 2.54 -21.63
CA ASP A 20 -1.33 2.02 -21.80
C ASP A 20 -1.26 0.50 -21.55
N GLN A 21 -2.07 0.00 -20.62
CA GLN A 21 -2.21 -1.43 -20.37
C GLN A 21 -2.76 -2.19 -21.58
N ASN A 22 -3.87 -1.74 -22.18
CA ASN A 22 -4.44 -2.41 -23.35
C ASN A 22 -3.59 -2.23 -24.61
N ARG A 23 -2.75 -1.20 -24.65
CA ARG A 23 -1.75 -0.98 -25.69
C ARG A 23 -0.46 -1.79 -25.49
N GLY A 24 -0.34 -2.55 -24.39
CA GLY A 24 0.83 -3.38 -24.10
C GLY A 24 2.09 -2.58 -23.70
N VAL A 25 1.93 -1.32 -23.28
CA VAL A 25 3.05 -0.50 -22.79
C VAL A 25 3.62 -1.15 -21.52
N PRO A 26 4.95 -1.29 -21.39
CA PRO A 26 5.57 -1.83 -20.19
C PRO A 26 5.18 -1.03 -18.95
N PRO A 27 4.85 -1.70 -17.83
CA PRO A 27 4.53 -1.00 -16.61
C PRO A 27 5.77 -0.34 -15.99
N PRO A 28 5.59 0.72 -15.18
CA PRO A 28 6.68 1.26 -14.41
C PRO A 28 7.20 0.22 -13.40
N PRO A 29 8.44 0.40 -12.88
CA PRO A 29 8.97 -0.44 -11.82
C PRO A 29 8.04 -0.49 -10.59
N ILE A 30 7.90 -1.67 -9.99
CA ILE A 30 7.04 -1.91 -8.81
C ILE A 30 7.43 -1.10 -7.56
N GLN A 31 8.65 -0.59 -7.53
CA GLN A 31 9.18 0.27 -6.48
C GLN A 31 10.29 1.14 -7.06
N LYS A 32 10.58 2.26 -6.40
CA LYS A 32 11.71 3.11 -6.73
C LYS A 32 13.03 2.33 -6.56
N PRO A 33 14.02 2.55 -7.43
CA PRO A 33 15.33 1.95 -7.27
C PRO A 33 15.98 2.43 -5.96
N VAL A 34 16.71 1.53 -5.30
CA VAL A 34 17.46 1.86 -4.09
C VAL A 34 18.70 2.69 -4.49
N PRO A 35 18.96 3.85 -3.86
CA PRO A 35 20.17 4.61 -4.13
C PRO A 35 21.44 3.80 -3.80
N LYS A 36 22.50 3.92 -4.62
CA LYS A 36 23.73 3.11 -4.50
C LYS A 36 24.38 3.08 -3.12
N ASN A 37 24.29 4.19 -2.37
CA ASN A 37 24.90 4.35 -1.05
C ASN A 37 23.87 4.47 0.08
N ALA A 38 22.64 4.00 -0.13
CA ALA A 38 21.61 4.05 0.89
C ALA A 38 21.95 3.08 2.05
N LYS A 39 21.80 3.55 3.28
CA LYS A 39 21.85 2.68 4.45
C LYS A 39 20.60 1.79 4.45
N ILE A 40 20.81 0.47 4.46
CA ILE A 40 19.74 -0.52 4.58
C ILE A 40 19.54 -0.85 6.05
N ILE A 41 18.29 -0.80 6.50
CA ILE A 41 17.88 -1.20 7.83
C ILE A 41 16.91 -2.37 7.66
N GLU A 42 17.30 -3.54 8.14
CA GLU A 42 16.41 -4.69 8.17
C GLU A 42 15.30 -4.46 9.20
N LEU A 43 14.07 -4.77 8.78
CA LEU A 43 12.89 -4.63 9.62
C LEU A 43 12.37 -6.03 9.99
N PRO A 44 11.86 -6.24 11.22
CA PRO A 44 11.29 -7.52 11.61
C PRO A 44 10.05 -7.84 10.76
N GLY A 45 9.97 -9.06 10.22
CA GLY A 45 8.82 -9.48 9.41
C GLY A 45 7.53 -9.61 10.24
N PRO A 46 6.35 -9.55 9.60
CA PRO A 46 5.05 -9.64 10.28
C PRO A 46 4.88 -10.90 11.14
N GLU A 47 5.54 -11.99 10.76
CA GLU A 47 5.56 -13.27 11.49
C GLU A 47 6.36 -13.22 12.81
N THR A 48 7.24 -12.22 12.97
CA THR A 48 8.11 -12.07 14.15
C THR A 48 7.62 -11.01 15.13
N LEU A 49 6.54 -10.29 14.80
CA LEU A 49 5.97 -9.23 15.64
C LEU A 49 5.42 -9.84 16.95
N LYS A 50 5.95 -9.40 18.08
CA LYS A 50 5.61 -9.91 19.41
C LYS A 50 4.52 -9.07 20.09
N GLY A 51 4.42 -7.78 19.79
CA GLY A 51 3.48 -6.85 20.44
C GLY A 51 2.72 -5.98 19.45
N ALA A 52 3.37 -5.53 18.39
CA ALA A 52 2.75 -4.60 17.44
C ALA A 52 1.59 -5.27 16.68
N GLY A 53 0.44 -4.58 16.59
CA GLY A 53 -0.70 -5.01 15.79
C GLY A 53 -1.63 -6.05 16.45
N LYS A 54 -1.41 -6.41 17.72
CA LYS A 54 -2.26 -7.36 18.47
C LYS A 54 -3.60 -6.74 18.89
N HIS A 55 -4.47 -6.52 17.92
CA HIS A 55 -5.84 -6.09 18.12
C HIS A 55 -6.80 -6.92 17.29
N THR A 56 -8.00 -7.17 17.81
CA THR A 56 -9.08 -7.70 16.97
C THR A 56 -9.52 -6.61 15.98
N LEU A 57 -9.94 -7.01 14.79
CA LEU A 57 -10.43 -6.07 13.77
C LEU A 57 -11.56 -5.20 14.32
N ILE A 58 -12.51 -5.80 15.06
CA ILE A 58 -13.62 -5.09 15.70
C ILE A 58 -13.11 -4.00 16.65
N LYS A 59 -12.12 -4.31 17.51
CA LYS A 59 -11.55 -3.33 18.45
C LYS A 59 -10.78 -2.24 17.72
N ALA A 60 -10.03 -2.58 16.67
CA ALA A 60 -9.28 -1.61 15.89
C ALA A 60 -10.21 -0.58 15.22
N ILE A 61 -11.30 -1.05 14.62
CA ILE A 61 -12.31 -0.20 13.98
C ILE A 61 -13.05 0.65 15.01
N ALA A 62 -13.55 0.05 16.09
CA ALA A 62 -14.34 0.75 17.11
C ALA A 62 -13.56 1.88 17.80
N ASN A 63 -12.24 1.70 17.99
CA ASN A 63 -11.38 2.68 18.67
C ASN A 63 -10.65 3.63 17.73
N ARG A 64 -10.82 3.51 16.41
CA ARG A 64 -10.10 4.32 15.43
C ARG A 64 -10.50 5.79 15.56
N LYS A 65 -9.52 6.64 15.87
CA LYS A 65 -9.66 8.09 15.96
C LYS A 65 -8.45 8.79 15.37
N SER A 66 -8.66 9.95 14.74
CA SER A 66 -7.56 10.80 14.28
C SER A 66 -6.96 11.51 15.49
N ARG A 67 -5.67 11.26 15.77
CA ARG A 67 -4.92 11.93 16.84
C ARG A 67 -3.98 12.96 16.23
N ARG A 68 -3.84 14.12 16.88
CA ARG A 68 -2.99 15.24 16.42
C ARG A 68 -2.01 15.75 17.49
N ILE A 69 -2.00 15.08 18.64
CA ILE A 69 -1.07 15.33 19.74
C ILE A 69 -0.32 14.02 19.93
N PHE A 70 1.01 14.08 19.85
CA PHE A 70 1.90 12.92 19.90
C PHE A 70 2.82 13.02 21.12
N PRO A 71 3.11 11.91 21.81
CA PRO A 71 4.11 11.90 22.88
C PRO A 71 5.51 12.16 22.31
N GLY A 72 6.43 12.69 23.11
CA GLY A 72 7.80 13.00 22.70
C GLY A 72 8.74 11.81 22.49
N GLY A 73 8.21 10.59 22.28
CA GLY A 73 9.00 9.36 22.11
C GLY A 73 9.04 8.89 20.66
N SER A 74 10.07 8.12 20.31
CA SER A 74 10.15 7.41 19.03
C SER A 74 9.35 6.11 19.07
N ILE A 75 8.77 5.73 17.94
CA ILE A 75 8.28 4.35 17.75
C ILE A 75 9.45 3.37 17.67
N SER A 76 9.24 2.15 18.13
CA SER A 76 10.20 1.05 17.97
C SER A 76 10.31 0.59 16.52
N LEU A 77 11.41 -0.11 16.18
CA LEU A 77 11.55 -0.74 14.86
C LEU A 77 10.45 -1.78 14.58
N GLU A 78 9.97 -2.46 15.63
CA GLU A 78 8.86 -3.41 15.52
C GLU A 78 7.55 -2.70 15.12
N GLU A 79 7.22 -1.60 15.80
CA GLU A 79 6.03 -0.79 15.49
C GLU A 79 6.13 -0.17 14.09
N LEU A 80 7.30 0.36 13.72
CA LEU A 80 7.54 0.90 12.38
C LEU A 80 7.35 -0.19 11.31
N SER A 81 7.91 -1.38 11.52
CA SER A 81 7.74 -2.49 10.59
C SER A 81 6.28 -2.89 10.42
N PHE A 82 5.54 -3.02 11.52
CA PHE A 82 4.11 -3.30 11.49
C PHE A 82 3.34 -2.26 10.67
N LEU A 83 3.59 -0.96 10.87
CA LEU A 83 2.92 0.11 10.15
C LEU A 83 3.18 0.05 8.64
N LEU A 84 4.44 -0.18 8.24
CA LEU A 84 4.82 -0.31 6.83
C LEU A 84 4.21 -1.55 6.19
N TRP A 85 4.22 -2.69 6.89
CA TRP A 85 3.60 -3.92 6.41
C TRP A 85 2.07 -3.79 6.27
N ALA A 86 1.40 -3.21 7.27
CA ALA A 86 -0.05 -3.05 7.27
C ALA A 86 -0.56 -2.14 6.14
N THR A 87 0.28 -1.23 5.65
CA THR A 87 -0.11 -0.26 4.61
C THR A 87 0.44 -0.60 3.22
N GLN A 88 1.59 -1.27 3.12
CA GLN A 88 2.31 -1.48 1.86
C GLN A 88 2.96 -2.88 1.73
N GLY A 89 2.81 -3.74 2.73
CA GLY A 89 3.47 -5.05 2.78
C GLY A 89 3.17 -5.92 1.57
N VAL A 90 4.19 -6.61 1.05
CA VAL A 90 4.05 -7.56 -0.05
C VAL A 90 3.71 -8.93 0.51
N ARG A 91 2.59 -9.52 0.06
CA ARG A 91 2.15 -10.86 0.50
C ARG A 91 2.37 -11.95 -0.54
N LYS A 92 2.50 -11.60 -1.83
CA LYS A 92 2.81 -12.54 -2.91
C LYS A 92 3.30 -11.78 -4.14
N LYS A 93 4.35 -12.28 -4.79
CA LYS A 93 4.83 -11.82 -6.10
C LYS A 93 4.43 -12.85 -7.15
N GLU A 94 3.63 -12.46 -8.14
CA GLU A 94 3.21 -13.35 -9.23
C GLU A 94 4.02 -13.11 -10.51
N SER A 95 4.44 -11.87 -10.76
CA SER A 95 5.36 -11.52 -11.84
C SER A 95 6.13 -10.24 -11.50
N GLU A 96 6.98 -9.76 -12.42
CA GLU A 96 7.65 -8.46 -12.29
C GLU A 96 6.66 -7.29 -12.20
N ALA A 97 5.49 -7.41 -12.82
CA ALA A 97 4.46 -6.37 -12.87
C ALA A 97 3.31 -6.59 -11.89
N ARG A 98 3.17 -7.79 -11.32
CA ARG A 98 2.02 -8.19 -10.49
C ARG A 98 2.51 -8.58 -9.10
N VAL A 99 2.41 -7.62 -8.18
CA VAL A 99 2.79 -7.75 -6.78
C VAL A 99 1.57 -7.52 -5.91
N TYR A 100 1.13 -8.54 -5.18
CA TYR A 100 0.03 -8.43 -4.26
C TYR A 100 0.49 -7.84 -2.94
N ARG A 101 -0.16 -6.75 -2.55
CA ARG A 101 0.05 -6.11 -1.25
C ARG A 101 -1.04 -6.47 -0.24
N THR A 102 -0.84 -6.05 0.99
CA THR A 102 -1.80 -6.15 2.11
C THR A 102 -3.02 -5.24 1.91
N VAL A 103 -2.92 -4.25 1.01
CA VAL A 103 -4.01 -3.34 0.62
C VAL A 103 -4.46 -3.60 -0.82
N PRO A 104 -5.74 -3.33 -1.17
CA PRO A 104 -6.21 -3.43 -2.55
C PRO A 104 -5.73 -2.25 -3.40
N SER A 105 -5.57 -2.47 -4.71
CA SER A 105 -5.34 -1.42 -5.72
C SER A 105 -6.01 -1.83 -7.02
N ALA A 106 -6.71 -0.88 -7.65
CA ALA A 106 -7.25 -1.09 -8.98
C ALA A 106 -6.13 -1.47 -9.97
N GLY A 107 -6.38 -2.49 -10.80
CA GLY A 107 -5.42 -2.99 -11.79
C GLY A 107 -4.13 -3.61 -11.22
N CYS A 108 -4.05 -3.84 -9.90
CA CYS A 108 -2.83 -4.34 -9.23
C CYS A 108 -1.59 -3.45 -9.49
N ARG A 109 -1.80 -2.13 -9.67
CA ARG A 109 -0.71 -1.21 -10.06
C ARG A 109 0.04 -0.60 -8.90
N HIS A 110 -0.62 -0.32 -7.77
CA HIS A 110 0.02 0.28 -6.60
C HIS A 110 0.93 1.47 -6.97
N ALA A 111 0.37 2.38 -7.78
CA ALA A 111 1.05 3.52 -8.39
C ALA A 111 1.58 4.53 -7.36
#